data_AF-A0A1E8VRT2-F1
#
_entry.id   AF-A0A1E8VRT2-F1
#
_cell.length_a   1.000
_cell.length_b   1.000
_cell.length_c   1.000
_cell.angle_alpha   90.00
_cell.angle_beta   90.00
_cell.angle_gamma   90.00
#
_symmetry.space_group_name_H-M   'P 1'
#
loop_
_entity.id
_entity.type
_entity.pdbx_description
1 polymer ?
#
loop_
_entity_poly.entity_id
_entity_poly.type
_entity_poly.pdbx_seq_one_letter_code
_entity_poly.pdbx_strand_id
1 'polypeptide(L)'
;MSLFKKRSVDLGALTLEELPFSGRDLFVLLGGLDTTLVIKAGLGMVLEEVLELKPYEDLWKRDLVNRLQPSGWVDAEGNPNPELAAALAPLGSLGVAISNARKGDSRTRGVVLAGDSASGIVRSAGKIFHLTPFPREKKGWDGTFRRIFDKERYPFYPAARDWHATFVEPKGEDIASAFLRNDKEYIRAYAERRGVEAEPLLEFGGKFGLFSKFGELYVDQTVGCEYGPEYPWKYVPCASGPRRLRWAFVVPSIGGIFSDCSAGHAGVPDRWGADYVKWAKEVAFLSIDFYTSDSLLDALSSVPPYPETESEPA
;
A
#
# COMPACT_ATOMS: atom_id res chain seq x y z
N MET A 1 -15.89 -31.68 -33.56
CA MET A 1 -14.58 -30.99 -33.59
C MET A 1 -14.23 -30.52 -32.18
N SER A 2 -13.42 -31.29 -31.47
CA SER A 2 -12.85 -30.92 -30.17
C SER A 2 -11.43 -30.47 -30.42
N LEU A 3 -11.06 -29.23 -30.09
CA LEU A 3 -9.67 -28.75 -30.19
C LEU A 3 -9.44 -27.46 -29.39
N PHE A 4 -9.66 -27.51 -28.09
CA PHE A 4 -8.84 -26.77 -27.11
C PHE A 4 -8.80 -27.59 -25.83
N LYS A 5 -7.94 -28.62 -25.79
CA LYS A 5 -7.53 -29.21 -24.51
C LYS A 5 -6.81 -28.10 -23.75
N LYS A 6 -7.45 -27.51 -22.74
CA LYS A 6 -6.75 -26.75 -21.70
C LYS A 6 -5.65 -27.67 -21.19
N ARG A 7 -4.38 -27.31 -21.44
CA ARG A 7 -3.23 -28.01 -20.87
C ARG A 7 -3.41 -27.96 -19.36
N SER A 8 -3.57 -29.09 -18.69
CA SER A 8 -3.58 -29.12 -17.24
C SER A 8 -2.18 -28.72 -16.78
N VAL A 9 -2.08 -27.59 -16.09
CA VAL A 9 -0.81 -27.15 -15.50
C VAL A 9 -0.56 -28.03 -14.28
N ASP A 10 0.60 -28.69 -14.25
CA ASP A 10 1.04 -29.44 -13.07
C ASP A 10 1.52 -28.45 -12.02
N LEU A 11 0.70 -28.22 -10.99
CA LEU A 11 0.99 -27.27 -9.93
C LEU A 11 2.12 -27.73 -9.01
N GLY A 12 2.47 -29.03 -9.00
CA GLY A 12 3.56 -29.56 -8.19
C GLY A 12 4.95 -29.28 -8.78
N ALA A 13 5.02 -28.95 -10.08
CA ALA A 13 6.25 -28.60 -10.76
C ALA A 13 6.54 -27.09 -10.76
N LEU A 14 5.59 -26.26 -10.28
CA LEU A 14 5.75 -24.81 -10.24
C LEU A 14 6.54 -24.37 -9.01
N THR A 15 7.28 -23.28 -9.13
CA THR A 15 7.78 -22.55 -7.95
C THR A 15 6.66 -21.74 -7.29
N LEU A 16 6.88 -21.29 -6.05
CA LEU A 16 5.92 -20.43 -5.34
C LEU A 16 5.58 -19.14 -6.10
N GLU A 17 6.58 -18.52 -6.75
CA GLU A 17 6.38 -17.28 -7.53
C GLU A 17 5.55 -17.52 -8.80
N GLU A 18 5.56 -18.74 -9.34
CA GLU A 18 4.80 -19.14 -10.53
C GLU A 18 3.40 -19.66 -10.21
N LEU A 19 3.17 -20.12 -8.98
CA LEU A 19 1.91 -20.73 -8.54
C LEU A 19 0.74 -19.73 -8.67
N PRO A 20 -0.27 -20.01 -9.50
CA PRO A 20 -1.40 -19.11 -9.67
C PRO A 20 -2.42 -19.29 -8.53
N PHE A 21 -2.83 -18.17 -7.95
CA PHE A 21 -3.94 -18.11 -7.00
C PHE A 21 -5.11 -17.32 -7.57
N SER A 22 -6.33 -17.72 -7.22
CA SER A 22 -7.49 -16.83 -7.29
C SER A 22 -7.56 -15.97 -6.02
N GLY A 23 -8.36 -14.90 -6.06
CA GLY A 23 -8.59 -14.09 -4.85
C GLY A 23 -9.26 -14.89 -3.73
N ARG A 24 -10.05 -15.92 -4.06
CA ARG A 24 -10.72 -16.80 -3.07
C ARG A 24 -9.72 -17.72 -2.38
N ASP A 25 -8.75 -18.26 -3.13
CA ASP A 25 -7.67 -19.06 -2.56
C ASP A 25 -6.91 -18.25 -1.51
N LEU A 26 -6.48 -17.03 -1.88
CA LEU A 26 -5.73 -16.17 -0.96
C LEU A 26 -6.59 -15.71 0.22
N PHE A 27 -7.89 -15.48 0.01
CA PHE A 27 -8.79 -15.13 1.11
C PHE A 27 -8.85 -16.23 2.17
N VAL A 28 -8.99 -17.49 1.74
CA VAL A 28 -9.00 -18.65 2.65
C VAL A 28 -7.63 -18.81 3.33
N LEU A 29 -6.54 -18.76 2.55
CA LEU A 29 -5.18 -18.96 3.05
C LEU A 29 -4.72 -17.90 4.06
N LEU A 30 -5.15 -16.64 3.87
CA LEU A 30 -4.85 -15.54 4.78
C LEU A 30 -5.83 -15.46 5.96
N GLY A 31 -6.95 -16.19 5.88
CA GLY A 31 -8.07 -16.03 6.79
C GLY A 31 -8.64 -14.61 6.75
N GLY A 32 -8.81 -14.02 5.55
CA GLY A 32 -9.25 -12.63 5.35
C GLY A 32 -8.68 -11.97 4.10
N LEU A 33 -8.66 -10.64 4.10
CA LEU A 33 -8.00 -9.85 3.04
C LEU A 33 -6.51 -9.68 3.33
N ASP A 34 -5.71 -9.47 2.28
CA ASP A 34 -4.33 -9.04 2.45
C ASP A 34 -4.28 -7.58 2.94
N THR A 35 -3.23 -7.23 3.68
CA THR A 35 -3.00 -5.89 4.20
C THR A 35 -2.89 -4.84 3.09
N THR A 36 -2.47 -5.22 1.87
CA THR A 36 -2.39 -4.28 0.73
C THR A 36 -3.73 -4.10 0.00
N LEU A 37 -4.76 -4.88 0.36
CA LEU A 37 -6.10 -4.93 -0.26
C LEU A 37 -6.10 -5.23 -1.77
N VAL A 38 -5.04 -5.85 -2.29
CA VAL A 38 -4.95 -6.23 -3.71
C VAL A 38 -5.95 -7.36 -4.03
N ILE A 39 -6.19 -8.28 -3.08
CA ILE A 39 -7.15 -9.37 -3.23
C ILE A 39 -8.58 -8.82 -3.35
N LYS A 40 -8.95 -7.84 -2.51
CA LYS A 40 -10.28 -7.19 -2.54
C LYS A 40 -10.63 -6.74 -3.96
N ALA A 41 -9.66 -6.15 -4.65
CA ALA A 41 -9.79 -5.69 -6.02
C ALA A 41 -10.17 -6.80 -7.01
N GLY A 42 -9.56 -7.98 -6.88
CA GLY A 42 -9.82 -9.09 -7.80
C GLY A 42 -11.07 -9.88 -7.44
N LEU A 43 -11.45 -9.93 -6.16
CA LEU A 43 -12.68 -10.56 -5.71
C LEU A 43 -13.91 -9.94 -6.41
N GLY A 44 -13.97 -8.61 -6.52
CA GLY A 44 -15.11 -7.92 -7.13
C GLY A 44 -16.44 -8.26 -6.44
N MET A 45 -16.38 -8.61 -5.15
CA MET A 45 -17.52 -8.97 -4.30
C MET A 45 -17.76 -7.85 -3.28
N VAL A 46 -18.99 -7.77 -2.81
CA VAL A 46 -19.40 -6.92 -1.69
C VAL A 46 -19.00 -7.65 -0.40
N LEU A 47 -18.29 -6.98 0.52
CA LEU A 47 -17.73 -7.64 1.71
C LEU A 47 -18.81 -8.19 2.64
N GLU A 48 -19.95 -7.49 2.67
CA GLU A 48 -21.14 -7.85 3.43
C GLU A 48 -21.71 -9.21 2.96
N GLU A 49 -21.72 -9.48 1.65
CA GLU A 49 -22.17 -10.78 1.12
C GLU A 49 -21.24 -11.91 1.56
N VAL A 50 -19.92 -11.66 1.61
CA VAL A 50 -18.93 -12.65 2.08
C VAL A 50 -19.14 -12.94 3.57
N LEU A 51 -19.51 -11.92 4.35
CA LEU A 51 -19.78 -12.03 5.79
C LEU A 51 -21.05 -12.81 6.08
N GLU A 52 -22.10 -12.58 5.30
CA GLU A 52 -23.39 -13.24 5.47
C GLU A 52 -23.34 -14.71 5.01
N LEU A 53 -22.82 -14.95 3.81
CA LEU A 53 -22.86 -16.28 3.19
C LEU A 53 -21.72 -17.18 3.65
N LYS A 54 -20.66 -16.61 4.23
CA LYS A 54 -19.46 -17.30 4.71
C LYS A 54 -18.92 -18.39 3.78
N PRO A 55 -18.83 -18.15 2.46
CA PRO A 55 -18.45 -19.19 1.49
C PRO A 55 -16.99 -19.65 1.67
N TYR A 56 -16.19 -18.92 2.43
CA TYR A 56 -14.82 -19.26 2.80
C TYR A 56 -14.72 -20.40 3.81
N GLU A 57 -15.78 -20.69 4.59
CA GLU A 57 -15.77 -21.75 5.60
C GLU A 57 -15.90 -23.16 4.99
N ASP A 58 -16.55 -23.28 3.83
CA ASP A 58 -16.81 -24.55 3.16
C ASP A 58 -16.43 -24.50 1.67
N LEU A 59 -17.23 -23.83 0.84
CA LEU A 59 -17.12 -23.89 -0.61
C LEU A 59 -15.72 -23.54 -1.13
N TRP A 60 -15.18 -22.37 -0.76
CA TRP A 60 -13.88 -21.92 -1.26
C TRP A 60 -12.74 -22.73 -0.65
N LYS A 61 -12.87 -23.15 0.61
CA LYS A 61 -11.87 -23.97 1.27
C LYS A 61 -11.76 -25.35 0.62
N ARG A 62 -12.90 -25.97 0.29
CA ARG A 62 -12.96 -27.23 -0.45
C ARG A 62 -12.34 -27.08 -1.84
N ASP A 63 -12.67 -26.00 -2.57
CA ASP A 63 -12.12 -25.75 -3.90
C ASP A 63 -10.59 -25.52 -3.86
N LEU A 64 -10.09 -24.82 -2.84
CA LEU A 64 -8.67 -24.64 -2.56
C LEU A 64 -7.97 -25.99 -2.33
N VAL A 65 -8.48 -26.81 -1.39
CA VAL A 65 -7.91 -28.11 -1.03
C VAL A 65 -7.87 -29.02 -2.26
N ASN A 66 -8.99 -29.17 -2.96
CA ASN A 66 -9.07 -30.00 -4.16
C ASN A 66 -8.03 -29.63 -5.23
N ARG A 67 -7.66 -28.34 -5.31
CA ARG A 67 -6.73 -27.82 -6.30
C ARG A 67 -5.27 -27.93 -5.86
N LEU A 68 -4.96 -27.60 -4.61
CA LEU A 68 -3.58 -27.42 -4.14
C LEU A 68 -3.03 -28.60 -3.33
N GLN A 69 -3.89 -29.42 -2.71
CA GLN A 69 -3.47 -30.57 -1.90
C GLN A 69 -2.73 -31.64 -2.71
N PRO A 70 -3.13 -31.99 -3.96
CA PRO A 70 -2.41 -32.99 -4.75
C PRO A 70 -0.95 -32.61 -5.04
N SER A 71 -0.64 -31.32 -5.00
CA SER A 71 0.70 -30.77 -5.25
C SER A 71 1.48 -30.47 -3.96
N GLY A 72 0.91 -30.76 -2.78
CA GLY A 72 1.57 -30.55 -1.49
C GLY A 72 1.71 -29.08 -1.06
N TRP A 73 1.01 -28.16 -1.73
CA TRP A 73 1.00 -26.74 -1.34
C TRP A 73 0.16 -26.48 -0.09
N VAL A 74 -0.88 -27.30 0.11
CA VAL A 74 -1.71 -27.32 1.31
C VAL A 74 -1.94 -28.76 1.78
N ASP A 75 -2.29 -28.95 3.05
CA ASP A 75 -2.74 -30.24 3.59
C ASP A 75 -4.24 -30.50 3.30
N ALA A 76 -4.78 -31.61 3.84
CA ALA A 76 -6.18 -31.99 3.66
C ALA A 76 -7.16 -31.00 4.33
N GLU A 77 -6.68 -30.29 5.35
CA GLU A 77 -7.40 -29.27 6.10
C GLU A 77 -7.25 -27.87 5.46
N GLY A 78 -6.48 -27.73 4.38
CA GLY A 78 -6.24 -26.48 3.67
C GLY A 78 -5.18 -25.57 4.30
N ASN A 79 -4.38 -26.08 5.25
CA ASN A 79 -3.27 -25.32 5.82
C ASN A 79 -2.09 -25.30 4.83
N PRO A 80 -1.44 -24.15 4.61
CA PRO A 80 -0.31 -24.04 3.71
C PRO A 80 0.92 -24.80 4.22
N ASN A 81 1.73 -25.33 3.30
CA ASN A 81 3.05 -25.84 3.63
C ASN A 81 3.97 -24.72 4.16
N PRO A 82 5.14 -25.04 4.75
CA PRO A 82 6.00 -24.03 5.39
C PRO A 82 6.47 -22.90 4.45
N GLU A 83 6.75 -23.20 3.18
CA GLU A 83 7.18 -22.20 2.20
C GLU A 83 6.06 -21.20 1.88
N LEU A 84 4.87 -21.72 1.57
CA LEU A 84 3.69 -20.89 1.30
C LEU A 84 3.27 -20.11 2.55
N ALA A 85 3.30 -20.73 3.72
CA ALA A 85 2.99 -20.08 5.00
C ALA A 85 3.93 -18.88 5.25
N ALA A 86 5.24 -19.05 5.02
CA ALA A 86 6.23 -17.99 5.18
C ALA A 86 5.99 -16.82 4.20
N ALA A 87 5.57 -17.09 2.97
CA ALA A 87 5.26 -16.04 2.00
C ALA A 87 3.93 -15.31 2.28
N LEU A 88 2.95 -15.98 2.88
CA LEU A 88 1.65 -15.42 3.25
C LEU A 88 1.72 -14.60 4.54
N ALA A 89 2.58 -14.98 5.50
CA ALA A 89 2.61 -14.38 6.83
C ALA A 89 2.74 -12.84 6.81
N PRO A 90 3.66 -12.23 6.02
CA PRO A 90 3.73 -10.77 5.94
C PRO A 90 2.48 -10.14 5.35
N LEU A 91 1.86 -10.76 4.34
CA LEU A 91 0.67 -10.22 3.67
C LEU A 91 -0.57 -10.18 4.58
N GLY A 92 -0.63 -11.05 5.59
CA GLY A 92 -1.67 -11.08 6.61
C GLY A 92 -1.25 -10.44 7.94
N SER A 93 -0.22 -9.59 7.95
CA SER A 93 0.30 -8.92 9.15
C SER A 93 0.10 -7.41 9.10
N LEU A 94 0.02 -6.80 10.28
CA LEU A 94 0.15 -5.35 10.42
C LEU A 94 1.62 -4.95 10.23
N GLY A 95 1.84 -3.75 9.71
CA GLY A 95 3.17 -3.33 9.26
C GLY A 95 3.09 -2.13 8.33
N VAL A 96 3.93 -2.10 7.30
CA VAL A 96 3.88 -1.09 6.23
C VAL A 96 3.42 -1.74 4.94
N ALA A 97 2.23 -1.40 4.48
CA ALA A 97 1.66 -1.89 3.23
C ALA A 97 1.83 -0.83 2.13
N ILE A 98 2.43 -1.18 0.99
CA ILE A 98 2.60 -0.30 -0.17
C ILE A 98 1.83 -0.90 -1.34
N SER A 99 1.03 -0.10 -2.07
CA SER A 99 0.23 -0.57 -3.21
C SER A 99 0.14 0.49 -4.31
N ASN A 100 -0.23 0.08 -5.53
CA ASN A 100 -0.19 0.96 -6.71
C ASN A 100 -1.45 1.81 -6.99
N ALA A 101 -2.38 1.88 -6.05
CA ALA A 101 -3.58 2.69 -6.21
C ALA A 101 -4.25 2.99 -4.87
N ARG A 102 -4.83 4.19 -4.75
CA ARG A 102 -5.61 4.58 -3.56
C ARG A 102 -6.85 3.71 -3.39
N LYS A 103 -7.67 3.56 -4.44
CA LYS A 103 -8.91 2.78 -4.40
C LYS A 103 -8.58 1.29 -4.42
N GLY A 104 -9.10 0.55 -3.44
CA GLY A 104 -8.90 -0.90 -3.34
C GLY A 104 -9.18 -1.62 -4.66
N ASP A 105 -10.24 -1.24 -5.37
CA ASP A 105 -10.71 -1.98 -6.55
C ASP A 105 -9.81 -1.83 -7.80
N SER A 106 -8.91 -0.84 -7.82
CA SER A 106 -7.92 -0.65 -8.89
C SER A 106 -6.51 -1.17 -8.53
N ARG A 107 -6.30 -1.68 -7.31
CA ARG A 107 -5.00 -2.23 -6.90
C ARG A 107 -4.68 -3.51 -7.68
N THR A 108 -3.43 -3.60 -8.14
CA THR A 108 -2.92 -4.74 -8.91
C THR A 108 -1.60 -5.27 -8.37
N ARG A 109 -0.92 -4.52 -7.51
CA ARG A 109 0.32 -4.95 -6.90
C ARG A 109 0.47 -4.31 -5.54
N GLY A 110 1.07 -5.04 -4.62
CA GLY A 110 1.34 -4.56 -3.28
C GLY A 110 2.48 -5.31 -2.61
N VAL A 111 3.06 -4.69 -1.61
CA VAL A 111 4.11 -5.23 -0.74
C VAL A 111 3.75 -4.94 0.70
N VAL A 112 3.98 -5.89 1.61
CA VAL A 112 3.91 -5.66 3.05
C VAL A 112 5.29 -5.88 3.67
N LEU A 113 5.71 -4.92 4.49
CA LEU A 113 6.88 -5.02 5.35
C LEU A 113 6.38 -5.27 6.78
N ALA A 114 6.65 -6.45 7.33
CA ALA A 114 6.22 -6.88 8.65
C ALA A 114 7.44 -7.25 9.50
N GLY A 115 8.00 -6.25 10.19
CA GLY A 115 9.18 -6.42 11.04
C GLY A 115 10.45 -6.81 10.27
N ASP A 116 10.85 -8.07 10.41
CA ASP A 116 12.02 -8.67 9.74
C ASP A 116 11.66 -9.47 8.48
N SER A 117 10.38 -9.49 8.10
CA SER A 117 9.86 -10.22 6.93
C SER A 117 9.14 -9.29 5.97
N ALA A 118 9.08 -9.68 4.69
CA ALA A 118 8.33 -8.95 3.68
C ALA A 118 7.84 -9.89 2.57
N SER A 119 6.74 -9.53 1.94
CA SER A 119 6.19 -10.28 0.83
C SER A 119 5.37 -9.39 -0.09
N GLY A 120 5.40 -9.71 -1.37
CA GLY A 120 4.68 -9.05 -2.44
C GLY A 120 3.52 -9.89 -2.96
N ILE A 121 2.53 -9.19 -3.52
CA ILE A 121 1.41 -9.78 -4.26
C ILE A 121 1.23 -9.01 -5.57
N VAL A 122 1.06 -9.74 -6.67
CA VAL A 122 0.81 -9.18 -8.00
C VAL A 122 -0.39 -9.85 -8.63
N ARG A 123 -1.36 -9.05 -9.06
CA ARG A 123 -2.53 -9.44 -9.83
C ARG A 123 -2.25 -9.28 -11.32
N SER A 124 -2.21 -10.39 -12.04
CA SER A 124 -2.08 -10.44 -13.50
C SER A 124 -3.47 -10.39 -14.18
N ALA A 125 -3.47 -10.40 -15.52
CA ALA A 125 -4.70 -10.42 -16.30
C ALA A 125 -5.57 -11.65 -15.94
N GLY A 126 -6.89 -11.48 -15.93
CA GLY A 126 -7.82 -12.55 -15.55
C GLY A 126 -7.98 -12.77 -14.04
N LYS A 127 -7.54 -11.82 -13.21
CA LYS A 127 -7.68 -11.86 -11.73
C LYS A 127 -6.93 -13.02 -11.08
N ILE A 128 -5.81 -13.42 -11.69
CA ILE A 128 -4.86 -14.38 -11.14
C ILE A 128 -3.84 -13.61 -10.30
N PHE A 129 -3.44 -14.18 -9.17
CA PHE A 129 -2.52 -13.59 -8.23
C PHE A 129 -1.26 -14.46 -8.09
N HIS A 130 -0.13 -13.79 -7.94
CA HIS A 130 1.18 -14.38 -7.69
C HIS A 130 1.79 -13.75 -6.46
N LEU A 131 2.50 -14.56 -5.68
CA LEU A 131 3.24 -14.11 -4.50
C LEU A 131 4.69 -13.84 -4.89
N THR A 132 5.34 -12.91 -4.21
CA THR A 132 6.75 -12.59 -4.42
C THR A 132 7.40 -12.41 -3.05
N PRO A 133 7.86 -13.49 -2.40
CA PRO A 133 8.50 -13.39 -1.10
C PRO A 133 9.80 -12.59 -1.20
N PHE A 134 10.09 -11.79 -0.17
CA PHE A 134 11.35 -11.07 -0.10
C PHE A 134 12.45 -11.97 0.51
N PRO A 135 13.72 -11.77 0.15
CA PRO A 135 14.80 -12.48 0.80
C PRO A 135 14.86 -12.12 2.28
N ARG A 136 15.35 -13.04 3.11
CA ARG A 136 15.51 -12.82 4.56
C ARG A 136 16.42 -11.62 4.87
N GLU A 137 17.44 -11.42 4.06
CA GLU A 137 18.37 -10.30 4.22
C GLU A 137 17.82 -9.02 3.57
N LYS A 138 17.71 -7.95 4.36
CA LYS A 138 17.18 -6.65 3.93
C LYS A 138 17.95 -6.03 2.76
N LYS A 139 19.23 -6.36 2.58
CA LYS A 139 20.06 -5.88 1.46
C LYS A 139 19.45 -6.21 0.08
N GLY A 140 18.69 -7.30 -0.03
CA GLY A 140 18.02 -7.70 -1.28
C GLY A 140 16.63 -7.11 -1.48
N TRP A 141 16.10 -6.35 -0.51
CA TRP A 141 14.69 -5.93 -0.53
C TRP A 141 14.38 -4.93 -1.63
N ASP A 142 15.23 -3.92 -1.87
CA ASP A 142 15.00 -2.97 -2.96
C ASP A 142 14.96 -3.68 -4.31
N GLY A 143 15.87 -4.63 -4.54
CA GLY A 143 15.86 -5.46 -5.75
C GLY A 143 14.54 -6.20 -5.96
N THR A 144 14.02 -6.87 -4.94
CA THR A 144 12.72 -7.55 -5.01
C THR A 144 11.56 -6.57 -5.17
N PHE A 145 11.58 -5.44 -4.46
CA PHE A 145 10.59 -4.39 -4.60
C PHE A 145 10.53 -3.86 -6.05
N ARG A 146 11.69 -3.66 -6.69
CA ARG A 146 11.77 -3.23 -8.10
C ARG A 146 11.31 -4.27 -9.11
N ARG A 147 11.27 -5.57 -8.78
CA ARG A 147 10.60 -6.58 -9.63
C ARG A 147 9.08 -6.41 -9.63
N ILE A 148 8.52 -5.93 -8.51
CA ILE A 148 7.08 -5.70 -8.35
C ILE A 148 6.70 -4.30 -8.86
N PHE A 149 7.45 -3.28 -8.48
CA PHE A 149 7.31 -1.88 -8.88
C PHE A 149 8.46 -1.51 -9.81
N ASP A 150 8.29 -1.88 -11.08
CA ASP A 150 9.30 -1.73 -12.13
C ASP A 150 9.72 -0.26 -12.33
N LYS A 151 11.01 -0.06 -12.66
CA LYS A 151 11.61 1.27 -12.81
C LYS A 151 11.05 2.06 -13.99
N GLU A 152 10.45 1.41 -14.98
CA GLU A 152 9.84 2.07 -16.13
C GLU A 152 8.52 2.76 -15.73
N ARG A 153 7.70 2.07 -14.93
CA ARG A 153 6.40 2.58 -14.46
C ARG A 153 6.51 3.43 -13.19
N TYR A 154 7.47 3.13 -12.32
CA TYR A 154 7.74 3.85 -11.07
C TYR A 154 9.20 4.30 -10.99
N PRO A 155 9.65 5.17 -11.92
CA PRO A 155 11.00 5.72 -11.86
C PRO A 155 11.20 6.54 -10.58
N PHE A 156 12.40 6.48 -10.03
CA PHE A 156 12.80 7.27 -8.87
C PHE A 156 14.31 7.44 -8.92
N TYR A 157 14.78 8.67 -8.82
CA TYR A 157 16.18 9.04 -8.89
C TYR A 157 16.53 9.88 -7.66
N PRO A 158 17.77 9.81 -7.16
CA PRO A 158 18.24 10.67 -6.08
C PRO A 158 17.96 12.15 -6.31
N ALA A 159 17.48 12.83 -5.28
CA ALA A 159 17.45 14.27 -5.18
C ALA A 159 18.87 14.83 -4.96
N ALA A 160 19.05 16.13 -5.26
CA ALA A 160 20.29 16.83 -4.97
C ALA A 160 20.51 17.06 -3.46
N ARG A 161 19.44 16.99 -2.66
CA ARG A 161 19.43 17.23 -1.21
C ARG A 161 18.35 16.40 -0.54
N ASP A 162 18.56 16.04 0.72
CA ASP A 162 17.49 15.54 1.58
C ASP A 162 16.74 16.74 2.15
N TRP A 163 15.41 16.71 2.07
CA TRP A 163 14.57 17.77 2.61
C TRP A 163 13.15 17.26 2.81
N HIS A 164 12.55 17.53 3.97
CA HIS A 164 11.24 17.02 4.34
C HIS A 164 10.44 18.10 5.05
N ALA A 165 9.20 18.31 4.62
CA ALA A 165 8.29 19.21 5.31
C ALA A 165 6.85 18.70 5.25
N THR A 166 6.14 18.88 6.36
CA THR A 166 4.73 18.52 6.50
C THR A 166 3.89 19.74 6.88
N PHE A 167 2.65 19.79 6.38
CA PHE A 167 1.79 20.96 6.55
C PHE A 167 0.34 20.55 6.74
N VAL A 168 -0.33 21.11 7.75
CA VAL A 168 -1.80 21.12 7.79
C VAL A 168 -2.28 22.25 6.88
N GLU A 169 -3.04 21.93 5.84
CA GLU A 169 -3.61 22.93 4.95
C GLU A 169 -4.73 23.71 5.67
N PRO A 170 -4.60 25.04 5.87
CA PRO A 170 -5.64 25.84 6.50
C PRO A 170 -6.86 25.93 5.60
N LYS A 171 -8.01 26.13 6.23
CA LYS A 171 -9.26 26.36 5.52
C LYS A 171 -9.13 27.57 4.57
N GLY A 172 -9.30 27.34 3.28
CA GLY A 172 -9.27 28.38 2.24
C GLY A 172 -7.92 28.56 1.56
N GLU A 173 -6.89 27.82 1.99
CA GLU A 173 -5.66 27.63 1.20
C GLU A 173 -5.78 26.38 0.31
N ASP A 174 -5.02 26.37 -0.78
CA ASP A 174 -4.92 25.23 -1.70
C ASP A 174 -3.52 25.24 -2.32
N ILE A 175 -2.56 24.71 -1.56
CA ILE A 175 -1.15 24.67 -1.96
C ILE A 175 -0.95 23.70 -3.13
N ALA A 176 -1.74 22.63 -3.20
CA ALA A 176 -1.71 21.70 -4.32
C ALA A 176 -2.04 22.41 -5.64
N SER A 177 -3.08 23.25 -5.66
CA SER A 177 -3.40 24.12 -6.80
C SER A 177 -2.32 25.16 -7.09
N ALA A 178 -1.68 25.72 -6.07
CA ALA A 178 -0.56 26.64 -6.27
C ALA A 178 0.63 25.95 -6.95
N PHE A 179 0.97 24.71 -6.56
CA PHE A 179 1.97 23.91 -7.25
C PHE A 179 1.55 23.55 -8.68
N LEU A 180 0.29 23.17 -8.90
CA LEU A 180 -0.24 22.87 -10.24
C LEU A 180 -0.11 24.08 -11.19
N ARG A 181 -0.37 25.28 -10.69
CA ARG A 181 -0.26 26.53 -11.44
C ARG A 181 1.17 27.08 -11.48
N ASN A 182 2.11 26.46 -10.75
CA ASN A 182 3.46 26.98 -10.53
C ASN A 182 3.46 28.45 -10.07
N ASP A 183 2.58 28.77 -9.11
CA ASP A 183 2.42 30.11 -8.55
C ASP A 183 3.58 30.42 -7.59
N LYS A 184 4.69 30.90 -8.16
CA LYS A 184 5.94 31.13 -7.42
C LYS A 184 5.81 32.21 -6.34
N GLU A 185 4.91 33.18 -6.51
CA GLU A 185 4.70 34.22 -5.50
C GLU A 185 3.98 33.63 -4.30
N TYR A 186 2.89 32.90 -4.55
CA TYR A 186 2.18 32.20 -3.50
C TYR A 186 3.07 31.20 -2.76
N ILE A 187 3.86 30.38 -3.48
CA ILE A 187 4.74 29.37 -2.89
C ILE A 187 5.77 30.00 -1.96
N ARG A 188 6.39 31.13 -2.34
CA ARG A 188 7.34 31.84 -1.47
C ARG A 188 6.68 32.38 -0.22
N ALA A 189 5.53 33.04 -0.38
CA ALA A 189 4.78 33.57 0.75
C ALA A 189 4.30 32.45 1.68
N TYR A 190 3.92 31.30 1.13
CA TYR A 190 3.55 30.12 1.90
C TYR A 190 4.74 29.57 2.70
N ALA A 191 5.90 29.43 2.04
CA ALA A 191 7.13 28.97 2.68
C ALA A 191 7.50 29.85 3.89
N GLU A 192 7.45 31.17 3.71
CA GLU A 192 7.71 32.16 4.76
C GLU A 192 6.72 32.02 5.92
N ARG A 193 5.41 31.94 5.64
CA ARG A 193 4.37 31.74 6.68
C ARG A 193 4.55 30.45 7.47
N ARG A 194 5.16 29.43 6.86
CA ARG A 194 5.39 28.12 7.48
C ARG A 194 6.79 27.95 8.05
N GLY A 195 7.65 28.96 7.96
CA GLY A 195 9.02 28.88 8.45
C GLY A 195 9.86 27.80 7.75
N VAL A 196 9.56 27.50 6.48
CA VAL A 196 10.30 26.50 5.70
C VAL A 196 11.05 27.13 4.53
N GLU A 197 12.04 26.42 4.01
CA GLU A 197 12.81 26.86 2.84
C GLU A 197 11.91 26.93 1.59
N ALA A 198 11.93 28.08 0.91
CA ALA A 198 11.14 28.26 -0.30
C ALA A 198 11.72 27.52 -1.53
N GLU A 199 13.04 27.31 -1.57
CA GLU A 199 13.71 26.76 -2.75
C GLU A 199 13.24 25.33 -3.09
N PRO A 200 13.18 24.37 -2.15
CA PRO A 200 12.65 23.03 -2.44
C PRO A 200 11.18 23.07 -2.89
N LEU A 201 10.36 23.95 -2.31
CA LEU A 201 8.96 24.10 -2.71
C LEU A 201 8.81 24.66 -4.13
N LEU A 202 9.64 25.62 -4.50
CA LEU A 202 9.68 26.19 -5.85
C LEU A 202 10.18 25.17 -6.88
N GLU A 203 11.20 24.39 -6.53
CA GLU A 203 11.69 23.27 -7.35
C GLU A 203 10.58 22.26 -7.60
N PHE A 204 9.85 21.89 -6.54
CA PHE A 204 8.73 20.97 -6.62
C PHE A 204 7.60 21.53 -7.49
N GLY A 205 7.15 22.76 -7.26
CA GLY A 205 6.10 23.43 -8.05
C GLY A 205 6.46 23.54 -9.54
N GLY A 206 7.74 23.74 -9.87
CA GLY A 206 8.23 23.75 -11.25
C GLY A 206 8.15 22.40 -11.97
N LYS A 207 7.97 21.30 -11.23
CA LYS A 207 7.90 19.93 -11.77
C LYS A 207 6.55 19.25 -11.52
N PHE A 208 5.73 19.78 -10.61
CA PHE A 208 4.51 19.14 -10.15
C PHE A 208 3.54 18.86 -11.29
N GLY A 209 3.25 19.82 -12.18
CA GLY A 209 2.32 19.63 -13.31
C GLY A 209 2.62 18.45 -14.26
N LEU A 210 3.76 17.77 -14.11
CA LEU A 210 4.16 16.57 -14.86
C LEU A 210 3.83 15.24 -14.13
N PHE A 211 3.28 15.25 -12.91
CA PHE A 211 3.04 14.04 -12.10
C PHE A 211 2.02 13.07 -12.69
N SER A 212 1.09 13.55 -13.52
CA SER A 212 -0.01 12.73 -14.09
C SER A 212 0.45 11.56 -14.96
N LYS A 213 1.76 11.45 -15.23
CA LYS A 213 2.39 10.38 -16.01
C LYS A 213 3.03 9.27 -15.18
N PHE A 214 3.31 9.50 -13.90
CA PHE A 214 4.09 8.56 -13.07
C PHE A 214 3.17 7.95 -12.01
N GLY A 215 3.17 6.62 -11.90
CA GLY A 215 2.14 5.88 -11.17
C GLY A 215 1.99 6.29 -9.71
N GLU A 216 0.75 6.40 -9.23
CA GLU A 216 0.43 6.66 -7.83
C GLU A 216 0.80 5.48 -6.93
N LEU A 217 1.23 5.79 -5.70
CA LEU A 217 1.54 4.80 -4.68
C LEU A 217 0.77 5.12 -3.40
N TYR A 218 0.26 4.09 -2.74
CA TYR A 218 -0.49 4.22 -1.49
C TYR A 218 0.19 3.40 -0.40
N VAL A 219 0.48 4.05 0.72
CA VAL A 219 1.10 3.46 1.90
C VAL A 219 0.10 3.44 3.05
N ASP A 220 -0.04 2.30 3.70
CA ASP A 220 -0.82 2.09 4.92
C ASP A 220 0.12 1.56 6.01
N GLN A 221 0.49 2.43 6.94
CA GLN A 221 1.35 2.10 8.07
C GLN A 221 0.51 1.82 9.31
N THR A 222 0.60 0.58 9.77
CA THR A 222 -0.15 0.02 10.90
C THR A 222 0.75 -0.63 11.95
N VAL A 223 2.03 -0.23 11.98
CA VAL A 223 2.96 -0.65 13.02
C VAL A 223 2.44 -0.17 14.38
N GLY A 224 2.20 -1.10 15.31
CA GLY A 224 1.64 -0.82 16.63
C GLY A 224 0.11 -0.71 16.68
N CYS A 225 -0.59 -1.00 15.58
CA CYS A 225 -2.03 -1.13 15.56
C CYS A 225 -2.50 -2.52 16.01
N GLU A 226 -3.80 -2.66 16.22
CA GLU A 226 -4.50 -3.93 16.45
C GLU A 226 -5.64 -4.08 15.44
N TYR A 227 -5.98 -5.32 15.08
CA TYR A 227 -7.15 -5.58 14.23
C TYR A 227 -8.44 -5.31 15.01
N GLY A 228 -9.37 -4.60 14.36
CA GLY A 228 -10.70 -4.36 14.93
C GLY A 228 -11.61 -5.61 14.90
N PRO A 229 -12.68 -5.63 15.72
CA PRO A 229 -13.59 -6.78 15.86
C PRO A 229 -14.70 -6.83 14.80
N GLU A 230 -14.74 -5.91 13.84
CA GLU A 230 -15.86 -5.70 12.90
C GLU A 230 -16.07 -6.90 11.96
N TYR A 231 -15.00 -7.61 11.65
CA TYR A 231 -15.02 -8.80 10.81
C TYR A 231 -14.41 -9.98 11.57
N PRO A 232 -14.89 -11.22 11.34
CA PRO A 232 -14.29 -12.41 11.93
C PRO A 232 -12.93 -12.76 11.30
N TRP A 233 -12.45 -11.94 10.37
CA TRP A 233 -11.17 -12.05 9.70
C TRP A 233 -10.38 -10.75 9.78
N LYS A 234 -9.09 -10.83 9.46
CA LYS A 234 -8.19 -9.68 9.43
C LYS A 234 -8.63 -8.65 8.39
N TYR A 235 -8.90 -7.42 8.84
CA TYR A 235 -9.27 -6.31 7.96
C TYR A 235 -8.61 -5.01 8.41
N VAL A 236 -7.53 -4.65 7.70
CA VAL A 236 -6.66 -3.51 8.03
C VAL A 236 -7.38 -2.15 8.06
N PRO A 237 -8.36 -1.84 7.19
CA PRO A 237 -9.08 -0.57 7.26
C PRO A 237 -9.77 -0.29 8.60
N CYS A 238 -10.10 -1.32 9.37
CA CYS A 238 -10.70 -1.19 10.71
C CYS A 238 -9.67 -1.29 11.85
N ALA A 239 -8.37 -1.32 11.55
CA ALA A 239 -7.36 -1.39 12.59
C ALA A 239 -7.39 -0.15 13.50
N SER A 240 -7.24 -0.37 14.81
CA SER A 240 -7.14 0.67 15.83
C SER A 240 -5.69 0.96 16.18
N GLY A 241 -5.39 2.21 16.57
CA GLY A 241 -4.10 2.62 17.10
C GLY A 241 -3.41 3.67 16.22
N PRO A 242 -2.06 3.73 16.21
CA PRO A 242 -1.27 4.80 15.58
C PRO A 242 -1.16 4.65 14.05
N ARG A 243 -2.28 4.36 13.38
CA ARG A 243 -2.35 4.18 11.93
C ARG A 243 -1.99 5.47 11.20
N ARG A 244 -1.29 5.35 10.07
CA ARG A 244 -0.94 6.46 9.19
C ARG A 244 -1.05 6.04 7.73
N LEU A 245 -1.56 6.94 6.90
CA LEU A 245 -1.80 6.71 5.48
C LEU A 245 -1.04 7.76 4.68
N ARG A 246 -0.51 7.37 3.52
CA ARG A 246 0.16 8.25 2.58
C ARG A 246 -0.26 7.90 1.17
N TRP A 247 -0.78 8.87 0.43
CA TRP A 247 -0.93 8.77 -1.01
C TRP A 247 0.18 9.56 -1.66
N ALA A 248 1.17 8.85 -2.18
CA ALA A 248 2.41 9.40 -2.69
C ALA A 248 2.36 9.59 -4.22
N PHE A 249 2.72 10.80 -4.63
CA PHE A 249 2.94 11.23 -6.00
C PHE A 249 4.43 11.45 -6.20
N VAL A 250 5.06 10.53 -6.93
CA VAL A 250 6.50 10.58 -7.18
C VAL A 250 6.78 11.57 -8.30
N VAL A 251 7.79 12.43 -8.10
CA VAL A 251 8.36 13.33 -9.11
C VAL A 251 9.81 12.88 -9.37
N PRO A 252 10.01 11.89 -10.26
CA PRO A 252 11.26 11.16 -10.37
C PRO A 252 12.45 12.05 -10.68
N SER A 253 12.27 13.06 -11.53
CA SER A 253 13.35 13.91 -12.05
C SER A 253 14.07 14.74 -11.00
N ILE A 254 13.52 14.85 -9.79
CA ILE A 254 14.07 15.62 -8.67
C ILE A 254 14.16 14.78 -7.39
N GLY A 255 13.91 13.47 -7.45
CA GLY A 255 13.82 12.61 -6.27
C GLY A 255 12.77 13.04 -5.25
N GLY A 256 11.76 13.76 -5.72
CA GLY A 256 10.72 14.36 -4.89
C GLY A 256 9.49 13.47 -4.76
N ILE A 257 8.82 13.54 -3.62
CA ILE A 257 7.52 12.91 -3.38
C ILE A 257 6.59 13.94 -2.72
N PHE A 258 5.46 14.22 -3.35
CA PHE A 258 4.35 14.93 -2.71
C PHE A 258 3.35 13.91 -2.22
N SER A 259 2.80 14.14 -1.04
CA SER A 259 1.87 13.20 -0.44
C SER A 259 0.67 13.86 0.20
N ASP A 260 -0.51 13.29 -0.08
CA ASP A 260 -1.68 13.46 0.77
C ASP A 260 -1.60 12.44 1.90
N CYS A 261 -1.40 12.90 3.12
CA CYS A 261 -1.24 12.07 4.29
C CYS A 261 -2.49 12.08 5.17
N SER A 262 -2.64 11.05 6.00
CA SER A 262 -3.62 11.01 7.07
C SER A 262 -3.04 10.31 8.29
N ALA A 263 -3.13 10.92 9.47
CA ALA A 263 -2.64 10.32 10.71
C ALA A 263 -3.49 10.75 11.90
N GLY A 264 -3.68 9.83 12.86
CA GLY A 264 -4.29 10.16 14.14
C GLY A 264 -3.40 11.10 14.96
N HIS A 265 -4.03 11.95 15.77
CA HIS A 265 -3.38 12.86 16.71
C HIS A 265 -4.28 13.08 17.94
N ALA A 266 -3.83 13.87 18.91
CA ALA A 266 -4.62 14.17 20.11
C ALA A 266 -6.02 14.72 19.74
N GLY A 267 -7.07 14.13 20.29
CA GLY A 267 -8.46 14.48 20.00
C GLY A 267 -9.14 13.66 18.90
N VAL A 268 -8.38 12.84 18.16
CA VAL A 268 -8.91 11.89 17.17
C VAL A 268 -9.00 10.49 17.79
N PRO A 269 -10.11 9.75 17.63
CA PRO A 269 -10.21 8.38 18.14
C PRO A 269 -9.23 7.43 17.45
N ASP A 270 -8.67 6.46 18.19
CA ASP A 270 -7.74 5.45 17.67
C ASP A 270 -8.25 4.66 16.45
N ARG A 271 -9.58 4.54 16.33
CA ARG A 271 -10.25 3.84 15.23
C ARG A 271 -10.76 4.77 14.12
N TRP A 272 -10.21 5.97 13.98
CA TRP A 272 -10.63 6.95 12.97
C TRP A 272 -10.64 6.40 11.55
N GLY A 273 -9.77 5.43 11.24
CA GLY A 273 -9.69 4.79 9.92
C GLY A 273 -10.94 4.01 9.53
N ALA A 274 -11.65 3.43 10.51
CA ALA A 274 -12.93 2.75 10.27
C ALA A 274 -14.02 3.74 9.82
N ASP A 275 -13.99 4.95 10.36
CA ASP A 275 -14.88 6.06 10.04
C ASP A 275 -14.17 7.15 9.21
N TYR A 276 -13.31 6.76 8.26
CA TYR A 276 -12.44 7.71 7.56
C TYR A 276 -13.20 8.90 6.96
N VAL A 277 -14.39 8.67 6.40
CA VAL A 277 -15.24 9.73 5.80
C VAL A 277 -15.57 10.84 6.81
N LYS A 278 -15.76 10.47 8.08
CA LYS A 278 -16.07 11.43 9.16
C LYS A 278 -14.85 12.23 9.58
N TRP A 279 -13.68 11.60 9.62
CA TRP A 279 -12.44 12.18 10.17
C TRP A 279 -11.48 12.72 9.10
N ALA A 280 -11.81 12.56 7.82
CA ALA A 280 -10.89 12.78 6.71
C ALA A 280 -10.26 14.17 6.70
N LYS A 281 -10.95 15.20 7.19
CA LYS A 281 -10.40 16.58 7.21
C LYS A 281 -9.50 16.80 8.40
N GLU A 282 -9.86 16.23 9.55
CA GLU A 282 -9.18 16.39 10.82
C GLU A 282 -7.83 15.67 10.83
N VAL A 283 -7.73 14.52 10.16
CA VAL A 283 -6.48 13.74 10.11
C VAL A 283 -5.58 14.09 8.92
N ALA A 284 -6.07 14.91 7.98
CA ALA A 284 -5.37 15.17 6.73
C ALA A 284 -4.28 16.23 6.86
N PHE A 285 -3.17 15.99 6.18
CA PHE A 285 -2.07 16.93 6.03
C PHE A 285 -1.27 16.57 4.78
N LEU A 286 -0.39 17.46 4.35
CA LEU A 286 0.46 17.27 3.19
C LEU A 286 1.90 17.00 3.61
N SER A 287 2.63 16.24 2.79
CA SER A 287 4.09 16.05 2.93
C SER A 287 4.78 16.33 1.60
N ILE A 288 5.93 17.00 1.64
CA ILE A 288 6.83 17.16 0.50
C ILE A 288 8.20 16.70 0.95
N ASP A 289 8.72 15.72 0.24
CA ASP A 289 9.92 15.00 0.60
C ASP A 289 10.88 14.93 -0.59
N PHE A 290 12.17 15.14 -0.35
CA PHE A 290 13.27 14.90 -1.28
C PHE A 290 14.21 13.88 -0.65
N TYR A 291 14.60 12.86 -1.41
CA TYR A 291 15.47 11.80 -0.92
C TYR A 291 16.73 11.68 -1.78
N THR A 292 17.90 11.71 -1.16
CA THR A 292 19.20 11.47 -1.79
C THR A 292 19.45 9.98 -2.08
N SER A 293 18.66 9.09 -1.45
CA SER A 293 18.66 7.66 -1.75
C SER A 293 17.93 7.37 -3.07
N ASP A 294 18.41 6.39 -3.83
CA ASP A 294 17.72 5.86 -5.03
C ASP A 294 16.69 4.75 -4.70
N SER A 295 16.58 4.38 -3.42
CA SER A 295 15.65 3.39 -2.90
C SER A 295 14.26 3.98 -2.75
N LEU A 296 13.37 3.67 -3.70
CA LEU A 296 11.96 4.02 -3.60
C LEU A 296 11.27 3.27 -2.46
N LEU A 297 11.74 2.05 -2.13
CA LEU A 297 11.25 1.30 -1.00
C LEU A 297 11.49 2.06 0.31
N ASP A 298 12.71 2.55 0.53
CA ASP A 298 13.04 3.28 1.76
C ASP A 298 12.23 4.58 1.85
N ALA A 299 12.11 5.32 0.73
CA ALA A 299 11.32 6.54 0.66
C ALA A 299 9.83 6.34 1.02
N LEU A 300 9.28 5.14 0.79
CA LEU A 300 7.88 4.79 1.05
C LEU A 300 7.68 3.97 2.35
N SER A 301 8.77 3.54 3.00
CA SER A 301 8.73 2.65 4.17
C SER A 301 8.20 3.34 5.44
N SER A 302 7.96 4.64 5.39
CA SER A 302 7.46 5.45 6.49
C SER A 302 6.45 6.47 6.02
N VAL A 303 5.45 6.70 6.87
CA VAL A 303 4.50 7.80 6.78
C VAL A 303 4.79 8.77 7.94
N PRO A 304 4.99 10.07 7.66
CA PRO A 304 5.23 11.06 8.70
C PRO A 304 4.07 11.09 9.71
N PRO A 305 4.34 11.45 10.98
CA PRO A 305 3.27 11.73 11.94
C PRO A 305 2.47 12.96 11.52
N TYR A 306 1.29 13.13 12.11
CA TYR A 306 0.54 14.38 11.97
C TYR A 306 1.41 15.55 12.49
N PRO A 307 1.55 16.65 11.74
CA PRO A 307 2.30 17.80 12.19
C PRO A 307 1.61 18.43 13.39
N GLU A 308 2.27 18.41 14.55
CA GLU A 308 1.82 19.19 15.70
C GLU A 308 1.96 20.66 15.32
N THR A 309 0.84 21.36 15.21
CA THR A 309 0.89 22.82 15.12
C THR A 309 1.50 23.31 16.42
N GLU A 310 2.68 23.94 16.36
CA GLU A 310 3.03 24.92 17.39
C GLU A 310 1.81 25.85 17.50
N SER A 311 1.22 25.88 18.69
CA SER A 311 0.05 26.67 19.04
C SER A 311 0.07 28.02 18.33
N GLU A 312 -1.04 28.38 17.67
CA GLU A 312 -1.23 29.73 17.14
C GLU A 312 -0.75 30.74 18.18
N PRO A 313 0.17 31.66 17.85
CA PRO A 313 0.54 32.70 18.79
C PRO A 313 -0.71 33.48 19.17
N ALA A 314 -0.96 33.54 20.48
CA ALA A 314 -2.07 34.26 21.10
C ALA A 314 -2.06 35.76 20.77
#